data_AF-A0A2J2HGW9-F1
#
_entry.id   AF-A0A2J2HGW9-F1
#
_cell.length_a   1.000
_cell.length_b   1.000
_cell.length_c   1.000
_cell.angle_alpha   90.00
_cell.angle_beta   90.00
_cell.angle_gamma   90.00
#
_symmetry.space_group_name_H-M   'P 1'
#
loop_
_entity.id
_entity.type
_entity.pdbx_description
1 polymer ?
#
loop_
_entity_poly.entity_id
_entity_poly.type
_entity_poly.pdbx_seq_one_letter_code
_entity_poly.pdbx_strand_id
1 'polypeptide(L)' 'MLKCSACGSSRATVLINGRPYCTYCGAKILRNHLVRTLINMKREGLITSIIRVEDYADA' A
#
# COMPACT_ATOMS: atom_id res chain seq x y z
N MET A 1 9.41 -11.55 19.93
CA MET A 1 8.23 -11.63 19.06
C MET A 1 8.15 -10.33 18.26
N LEU A 2 8.20 -10.40 16.93
CA LEU A 2 8.15 -9.20 16.08
C LEU A 2 6.76 -8.54 16.20
N LYS A 3 6.73 -7.24 16.52
CA LYS A 3 5.50 -6.45 16.60
C LYS A 3 5.32 -5.63 15.34
N CYS A 4 4.09 -5.42 14.92
CA CYS A 4 3.77 -4.53 13.81
C CYS A 4 4.27 -3.12 14.11
N SER A 5 5.04 -2.55 13.18
CA SER A 5 5.63 -1.22 13.32
C SER A 5 4.61 -0.08 13.28
N ALA A 6 3.38 -0.35 12.82
CA ALA A 6 2.31 0.65 12.74
C ALA A 6 1.35 0.61 13.94
N CYS A 7 0.94 -0.57 14.40
CA CYS A 7 -0.11 -0.72 15.43
C CYS A 7 0.31 -1.52 16.67
N GLY A 8 1.55 -2.02 16.73
CA GLY A 8 2.07 -2.79 17.87
C GLY A 8 1.55 -4.23 17.99
N SER A 9 0.65 -4.67 17.09
CA SER A 9 0.13 -6.03 17.06
C SER A 9 1.26 -7.06 17.07
N SER A 10 1.14 -8.09 17.92
CA SER A 10 2.09 -9.21 17.98
C SER A 10 1.98 -10.16 16.78
N ARG A 11 0.97 -9.99 15.92
CA ARG A 11 0.73 -10.79 14.72
C ARG A 11 1.39 -10.18 13.49
N ALA A 12 2.68 -9.84 13.57
CA ALA A 12 3.43 -9.39 12.40
C ALA A 12 3.69 -10.59 11.46
N THR A 13 3.38 -10.42 10.17
CA THR A 13 3.42 -11.48 9.16
C THR A 13 4.18 -11.10 7.90
N VAL A 14 4.45 -9.81 7.68
CA VAL A 14 5.15 -9.30 6.49
C VAL A 14 6.25 -8.31 6.86
N LEU A 15 7.32 -8.29 6.07
CA LEU A 15 8.39 -7.29 6.14
C LEU A 15 8.27 -6.33 4.95
N ILE A 16 8.17 -5.03 5.21
CA ILE A 16 8.16 -3.98 4.19
C ILE A 16 9.30 -3.03 4.51
N ASN A 17 10.28 -2.90 3.60
CA ASN A 17 11.49 -2.10 3.80
C ASN A 17 12.20 -2.42 5.13
N GLY A 18 12.32 -3.70 5.47
CA GLY A 18 12.97 -4.18 6.69
C GLY A 18 12.15 -3.99 7.98
N ARG A 19 10.95 -3.40 7.91
CA ARG A 19 10.07 -3.20 9.09
C ARG A 19 8.95 -4.24 9.11
N PRO A 20 8.66 -4.87 10.28
CA PRO A 20 7.59 -5.85 10.42
C PRO A 20 6.21 -5.18 10.47
N TYR A 21 5.22 -5.77 9.80
CA TYR A 21 3.82 -5.35 9.83
C TYR A 21 2.87 -6.55 9.97
N CYS A 22 1.71 -6.33 10.61
CA CYS A 22 0.61 -7.26 10.51
C CYS A 22 -0.03 -7.18 9.12
N THR A 23 -0.79 -8.21 8.74
CA THR A 23 -1.45 -8.29 7.42
C THR A 23 -2.28 -7.05 7.11
N TYR A 24 -3.05 -6.53 8.08
CA TYR A 24 -3.89 -5.35 7.87
C TYR A 24 -3.09 -4.08 7.56
N CYS A 25 -2.11 -3.74 8.41
CA CYS A 25 -1.29 -2.55 8.20
C CYS A 25 -0.41 -2.68 6.95
N GLY A 26 0.15 -3.86 6.69
CA GLY A 26 0.93 -4.12 5.49
C GLY A 26 0.11 -3.97 4.21
N ALA A 27 -1.12 -4.50 4.19
CA ALA A 27 -2.03 -4.35 3.06
C ALA A 27 -2.40 -2.87 2.80
N LYS A 28 -2.62 -2.07 3.85
CA LYS A 28 -2.87 -0.63 3.72
C LYS A 28 -1.68 0.11 3.10
N ILE A 29 -0.46 -0.19 3.54
CA ILE A 29 0.77 0.40 2.97
C ILE A 29 0.89 0.02 1.49
N LEU A 30 0.70 -1.25 1.15
CA LEU A 30 0.82 -1.74 -0.22
C LEU A 30 -0.25 -1.12 -1.14
N ARG A 31 -1.50 -1.03 -0.67
CA ARG A 31 -2.59 -0.37 -1.41
C ARG A 31 -2.23 1.08 -1.73
N ASN A 32 -1.80 1.85 -0.74
CA ASN A 32 -1.41 3.24 -0.92
C ASN A 32 -0.26 3.40 -1.92
N HIS A 33 0.74 2.51 -1.86
CA HIS A 33 1.83 2.49 -2.82
C HIS A 33 1.31 2.22 -4.24
N LEU A 34 0.50 1.17 -4.42
CA LEU A 34 -0.06 0.80 -5.73
C LEU A 34 -0.92 1.90 -6.34
N VAL A 35 -1.80 2.52 -5.55
CA VAL A 35 -2.64 3.63 -6.02
C VAL A 35 -1.78 4.80 -6.52
N ARG A 36 -0.74 5.18 -5.76
CA ARG A 36 0.18 6.24 -6.19
C ARG A 36 0.97 5.87 -7.45
N THR A 37 1.45 4.63 -7.53
CA THR A 37 2.15 4.13 -8.73
C THR A 37 1.23 4.21 -9.95
N LEU A 38 -0.02 3.74 -9.84
CA LEU A 38 -0.99 3.78 -10.94
C LEU A 38 -1.35 5.21 -11.35
N ILE A 39 -1.52 6.14 -10.41
CA ILE A 39 -1.73 7.56 -10.71
C ILE A 39 -0.55 8.13 -11.50
N ASN A 40 0.69 7.81 -11.12
CA ASN A 40 1.87 8.27 -11.84
C ASN A 40 1.96 7.65 -13.25
N MET A 41 1.72 6.34 -13.37
CA MET A 41 1.65 5.67 -14.68
C MET A 41 0.60 6.29 -15.59
N LYS A 42 -0.54 6.72 -15.05
CA LYS A 42 -1.59 7.43 -15.81
C LYS A 42 -1.10 8.79 -16.29
N ARG A 43 -0.42 9.55 -15.44
CA ARG A 43 0.20 10.84 -15.81
C ARG A 43 1.28 10.70 -16.88
N GLU A 44 2.01 9.58 -16.86
CA GLU A 44 3.05 9.24 -17.83
C GLU A 44 2.50 8.62 -19.13
N GLY A 45 1.19 8.37 -19.22
CA GLY A 45 0.56 7.76 -20.40
C GLY A 45 0.81 6.25 -20.54
N LEU A 46 1.31 5.59 -19.49
CA LEU A 46 1.58 4.14 -19.47
C LEU A 46 0.31 3.31 -19.25
N ILE A 47 -0.74 3.91 -18.70
CA ILE A 47 -2.06 3.27 -18.55
C ILE A 47 -3.16 4.20 -19.05
N THR A 48 -4.25 3.58 -19.54
CA THR A 48 -5.38 4.31 -20.13
C THR A 48 -6.12 5.16 -19.09
N SER A 49 -6.56 6.34 -19.51
CA SER A 49 -7.25 7.31 -18.64
C SER A 49 -8.63 6.86 -18.18
N ILE A 50 -9.21 5.84 -18.84
CA ILE A 50 -10.50 5.24 -18.47
C ILE A 50 -10.47 4.53 -17.11
N ILE A 51 -9.28 4.14 -16.64
CA ILE A 51 -9.12 3.53 -15.32
C ILE A 51 -9.25 4.64 -14.27
N ARG A 52 -10.27 4.51 -13.41
CA ARG A 52 -10.53 5.40 -12.27
C ARG A 52 -9.76 4.89 -11.06
N VAL A 53 -8.55 5.41 -10.87
CA VAL A 53 -7.65 5.03 -9.77
C VAL A 53 -7.83 5.98 -8.58
N GLU A 54 -8.24 7.21 -8.86
CA GLU A 54 -8.43 8.31 -7.92
C GLU A 54 -9.49 7.98 -6.86
N ASP A 55 -10.48 7.17 -7.20
CA ASP A 55 -11.53 6.69 -6.30
C ASP A 55 -10.98 5.85 -5.12
N TYR A 56 -9.72 5.39 -5.21
CA TYR A 56 -9.06 4.56 -4.20
C TYR A 56 -8.01 5.31 -3.37
N ALA A 57 -7.83 6.62 -3.58
CA ALA A 57 -6.76 7.39 -2.93
C ALA A 57 -6.97 7.62 -1.43
N ASP A 58 -8.20 7.45 -0.91
CA ASP A 58 -8.58 7.82 0.46
C ASP A 58 -9.28 6.69 1.26
N ALA A 59 -9.18 5.43 0.81
CA ALA A 59 -9.81 4.24 1.44
C ALA A 59 -8.89 3.43 2.37
#